data_AF-E4M818-F1
#
_entry.id   AF-E4M818-F1
#
_cell.length_a   1.000
_cell.length_b   1.000
_cell.length_c   1.000
_cell.angle_alpha   90.00
_cell.angle_beta   90.00
_cell.angle_gamma   90.00
#
_symmetry.space_group_name_H-M   'P 1'
#
loop_
_entity.id
_entity.type
_entity.pdbx_description
1 polymer ?
#
loop_
_entity_poly.entity_id
_entity_poly.type
_entity_poly.pdbx_seq_one_letter_code
_entity_poly.pdbx_strand_id
1 'polypeptide(L)'
;MHTDDFDGFVVTINGTTHYVDGTVPDKTLNTVSDYNSLLRDMINIPTIHEHYYSNLSREHWAQLCAAMDVIRDSQRAIDKYQEIDQIDYIHGDALYIYGLLNAFYLQQDAATTIFKIILKKKELNYFDDYPEINKIRRIRDDVCHATDRNIIKGKIIAQIFISPSTVTKNGFCYLKYTTSDGNRKVVTIHVDIDDCIAKQANDIKDILCTICKKILSSISPDVQKEYLESWSQAMKAL
;
A
#
# COMPACT_ATOMS: atom_id res chain seq x y z
N MET A 1 20.99 -34.02 -35.64
CA MET A 1 21.79 -33.28 -34.65
C MET A 1 20.80 -32.47 -33.85
N HIS A 2 20.60 -32.85 -32.59
CA HIS A 2 19.54 -32.36 -31.70
C HIS A 2 19.62 -30.83 -31.57
N THR A 3 18.49 -30.16 -31.74
CA THR A 3 18.28 -28.85 -31.12
C THR A 3 18.16 -29.13 -29.64
N ASP A 4 19.21 -28.85 -28.88
CA ASP A 4 19.12 -28.84 -27.43
C ASP A 4 18.10 -27.74 -27.07
N ASP A 5 16.92 -28.16 -26.63
CA ASP A 5 15.90 -27.28 -26.08
C ASP A 5 16.51 -26.62 -24.84
N PHE A 6 16.73 -25.32 -24.92
CA PHE A 6 17.27 -24.54 -23.81
C PHE A 6 16.25 -24.50 -22.67
N ASP A 7 16.48 -25.29 -21.62
CA ASP A 7 15.69 -25.36 -20.37
C ASP A 7 16.01 -24.19 -19.43
N GLY A 8 16.02 -22.98 -19.97
CA GLY A 8 16.34 -21.76 -19.25
C GLY A 8 15.36 -20.62 -19.52
N PHE A 9 15.52 -19.51 -18.81
CA PHE A 9 14.68 -18.33 -19.00
C PHE A 9 15.49 -17.11 -19.43
N VAL A 10 14.78 -16.17 -20.04
CA VAL A 10 15.35 -14.98 -20.65
C VAL A 10 15.15 -13.79 -19.71
N VAL A 11 16.24 -13.13 -19.31
CA VAL A 11 16.20 -11.93 -18.47
C VAL A 11 16.79 -10.75 -19.23
N THR A 12 16.05 -9.65 -19.30
CA THR A 12 16.58 -8.40 -19.89
C THR A 12 17.05 -7.46 -18.79
N ILE A 13 18.36 -7.22 -18.72
CA ILE A 13 18.99 -6.30 -17.75
C ILE A 13 19.62 -5.16 -18.56
N ASN A 14 19.19 -3.92 -18.31
CA ASN A 14 19.70 -2.72 -18.99
C ASN A 14 19.71 -2.84 -20.54
N GLY A 15 18.68 -3.46 -21.11
CA GLY A 15 18.55 -3.66 -22.56
C GLY A 15 19.40 -4.79 -23.15
N THR A 16 20.13 -5.54 -22.31
CA THR A 16 20.87 -6.74 -22.72
C THR A 16 20.12 -7.99 -22.31
N THR A 17 19.91 -8.89 -23.27
CA THR A 17 19.24 -10.18 -23.06
C THR A 17 20.22 -11.22 -22.54
N HIS A 18 19.92 -11.80 -21.37
CA HIS A 18 20.68 -12.88 -20.75
C HIS A 18 19.88 -14.18 -20.78
N TYR A 19 20.53 -15.24 -21.24
CA TYR A 19 20.02 -16.61 -21.16
C TYR A 19 20.52 -17.22 -19.86
N VAL A 20 19.60 -17.48 -18.94
CA VAL A 20 19.90 -18.04 -17.62
C VAL A 20 19.46 -19.49 -17.61
N ASP A 21 20.40 -20.38 -17.33
CA ASP A 21 20.15 -21.82 -17.19
C ASP A 21 19.33 -22.10 -15.91
N GLY A 22 18.25 -22.88 -16.02
CA GLY A 22 17.34 -23.21 -14.92
C GLY A 22 15.92 -22.64 -15.03
N THR A 23 15.05 -22.97 -14.08
CA THR A 23 13.65 -22.50 -14.06
C THR A 23 13.57 -21.03 -13.64
N VAL A 24 12.62 -20.27 -14.22
CA VAL A 24 12.30 -18.91 -13.74
C VAL A 24 12.08 -18.97 -12.22
N PRO A 25 12.77 -18.14 -11.41
CA PRO A 25 12.58 -18.14 -9.98
C PRO A 25 11.10 -17.90 -9.67
N ASP A 26 10.50 -18.79 -8.88
CA ASP A 26 9.13 -18.61 -8.41
C ASP A 26 9.05 -17.29 -7.64
N LYS A 27 8.19 -16.39 -8.11
CA LYS A 27 7.84 -15.18 -7.38
C LYS A 27 6.97 -15.56 -6.17
N THR A 28 7.11 -14.83 -5.08
CA THR A 28 6.33 -15.04 -3.84
C THR A 28 5.21 -14.03 -3.71
N LEU A 29 4.19 -14.31 -2.90
CA LEU A 29 3.07 -13.41 -2.65
C LEU A 29 2.93 -13.08 -1.15
N ASN A 30 4.00 -12.56 -0.56
CA ASN A 30 4.12 -12.37 0.89
C ASN A 30 4.01 -10.90 1.32
N THR A 31 4.45 -9.99 0.45
CA THR A 31 4.59 -8.56 0.73
C THR A 31 3.63 -7.71 -0.11
N VAL A 32 3.37 -6.47 0.29
CA VAL A 32 2.60 -5.53 -0.53
C VAL A 32 3.26 -5.30 -1.90
N SER A 33 4.60 -5.27 -1.94
CA SER A 33 5.39 -5.15 -3.18
C SER A 33 5.16 -6.32 -4.14
N ASP A 34 5.01 -7.53 -3.61
CA ASP A 34 4.71 -8.72 -4.41
C ASP A 34 3.34 -8.61 -5.07
N TYR A 35 2.29 -8.28 -4.29
CA TYR A 35 0.94 -8.11 -4.81
C TYR A 35 0.85 -6.98 -5.84
N ASN A 36 1.57 -5.87 -5.63
CA ASN A 36 1.62 -4.78 -6.60
C ASN A 36 2.36 -5.17 -7.89
N SER A 37 3.40 -6.00 -7.78
CA SER A 37 4.12 -6.55 -8.95
C SER A 37 3.22 -7.49 -9.75
N LEU A 38 2.50 -8.40 -9.07
CA LEU A 38 1.55 -9.29 -9.72
C LEU A 38 0.43 -8.49 -10.42
N LEU A 39 -0.14 -7.49 -9.75
CA LEU A 39 -1.15 -6.61 -10.34
C LEU A 39 -0.66 -5.96 -11.63
N ARG A 40 0.57 -5.43 -11.65
CA ARG A 40 1.16 -4.83 -12.84
C ARG A 40 1.36 -5.83 -13.96
N ASP A 41 1.87 -7.02 -13.63
CA ASP A 41 2.07 -8.08 -14.61
C ASP A 41 0.73 -8.47 -15.26
N MET A 42 -0.34 -8.62 -14.47
CA MET A 42 -1.70 -8.88 -14.98
C MET A 42 -2.25 -7.75 -15.85
N ILE A 43 -2.10 -6.48 -15.43
CA ILE A 43 -2.57 -5.32 -16.21
C ILE A 43 -1.82 -5.19 -17.54
N ASN A 44 -0.57 -5.65 -17.61
CA ASN A 44 0.24 -5.61 -18.82
C ASN A 44 0.07 -6.83 -19.75
N ILE A 45 -0.72 -7.83 -19.36
CA ILE A 45 -1.12 -8.90 -20.29
C ILE A 45 -1.84 -8.25 -21.48
N PRO A 46 -1.47 -8.53 -22.74
CA PRO A 46 -1.96 -7.76 -23.90
C PRO A 46 -3.49 -7.61 -23.95
N THR A 47 -4.22 -8.69 -23.72
CA THR A 47 -5.70 -8.70 -23.75
C THR A 47 -6.31 -7.93 -22.57
N ILE A 48 -5.69 -7.95 -21.40
CA ILE A 48 -6.13 -7.22 -20.20
C ILE A 48 -5.80 -5.74 -20.32
N HIS A 49 -4.59 -5.42 -20.80
CA HIS A 49 -4.19 -4.06 -21.12
C HIS A 49 -5.17 -3.43 -22.10
N GLU A 50 -5.43 -4.09 -23.23
CA GLU A 50 -6.35 -3.59 -24.25
C GLU A 50 -7.77 -3.42 -23.71
N HIS A 51 -8.25 -4.36 -22.88
CA HIS A 51 -9.54 -4.24 -22.21
C HIS A 51 -9.62 -2.97 -21.37
N TYR A 52 -8.68 -2.74 -20.45
CA TYR A 52 -8.74 -1.57 -19.57
C TYR A 52 -8.45 -0.26 -20.31
N TYR A 53 -7.47 -0.26 -21.22
CA TYR A 53 -7.12 0.92 -22.01
C TYR A 53 -8.27 1.40 -22.90
N SER A 54 -9.04 0.46 -23.48
CA SER A 54 -10.14 0.80 -24.39
C SER A 54 -11.46 1.13 -23.66
N ASN A 55 -11.69 0.55 -22.48
CA ASN A 55 -12.95 0.70 -21.75
C ASN A 55 -12.90 1.74 -20.60
N LEU A 56 -11.71 2.18 -20.17
CA LEU A 56 -11.57 3.29 -19.23
C LEU A 56 -11.44 4.61 -19.99
N SER A 57 -11.83 5.71 -19.33
CA SER A 57 -11.44 7.04 -19.81
C SER A 57 -9.92 7.21 -19.68
N ARG A 58 -9.34 8.12 -20.47
CA ARG A 58 -7.88 8.40 -20.43
C ARG A 58 -7.42 8.79 -19.02
N GLU A 59 -8.26 9.54 -18.31
CA GLU A 59 -8.01 9.98 -16.94
C GLU A 59 -8.00 8.79 -15.98
N HIS A 60 -8.98 7.88 -16.07
CA HIS A 60 -9.02 6.69 -15.22
C HIS A 60 -7.87 5.71 -15.52
N TRP A 61 -7.48 5.57 -16.79
CA TRP A 61 -6.29 4.77 -17.15
C TRP A 61 -5.02 5.36 -16.52
N ALA A 62 -4.77 6.66 -16.71
CA ALA A 62 -3.62 7.33 -16.12
C ALA A 62 -3.65 7.25 -14.58
N GLN A 63 -4.82 7.37 -13.97
CA GLN A 63 -5.02 7.27 -12.53
C GLN A 63 -4.72 5.85 -12.01
N LEU A 64 -5.11 4.80 -12.75
CA LEU A 64 -4.78 3.42 -12.42
C LEU A 64 -3.25 3.20 -12.43
N CYS A 65 -2.57 3.65 -13.48
CA CYS A 65 -1.11 3.57 -13.57
C CYS A 65 -0.42 4.31 -12.41
N ALA A 66 -0.84 5.55 -12.17
CA ALA A 66 -0.30 6.38 -11.09
C ALA A 66 -0.54 5.74 -9.71
N ALA A 67 -1.71 5.15 -9.46
CA ALA A 67 -2.00 4.49 -8.20
C ALA A 67 -1.09 3.27 -7.95
N MET A 68 -0.81 2.46 -8.97
CA MET A 68 0.16 1.36 -8.84
C MET A 68 1.58 1.87 -8.55
N ASP A 69 1.96 3.06 -9.05
CA ASP A 69 3.25 3.70 -8.74
C ASP A 69 3.28 4.19 -7.29
N VAL A 70 2.20 4.84 -6.84
CA VAL A 70 2.07 5.31 -5.46
C VAL A 70 2.14 4.15 -4.46
N ILE A 71 1.53 3.00 -4.73
CA ILE A 71 1.68 1.80 -3.85
C ILE A 71 3.14 1.36 -3.77
N ARG A 72 3.85 1.30 -4.91
CA ARG A 72 5.27 0.91 -4.94
C ARG A 72 6.12 1.90 -4.13
N ASP A 73 5.94 3.19 -4.36
CA ASP A 73 6.81 4.21 -3.81
C ASP A 73 6.51 4.47 -2.32
N SER A 74 5.25 4.36 -1.91
CA SER A 74 4.88 4.35 -0.48
C SER A 74 5.39 3.10 0.25
N GLN A 75 5.33 1.90 -0.35
CA GLN A 75 5.91 0.71 0.26
C GLN A 75 7.42 0.85 0.46
N ARG A 76 8.14 1.37 -0.55
CA ARG A 76 9.59 1.65 -0.43
C ARG A 76 9.90 2.64 0.70
N ALA A 77 9.04 3.64 0.92
CA ALA A 77 9.21 4.57 2.04
C ALA A 77 8.99 3.89 3.39
N ILE A 78 8.01 2.98 3.50
CA ILE A 78 7.77 2.17 4.70
C ILE A 78 8.97 1.24 4.97
N ASP A 79 9.42 0.52 3.95
CA ASP A 79 10.59 -0.37 4.06
C ASP A 79 11.81 0.42 4.52
N LYS A 80 12.03 1.61 3.94
CA LYS A 80 13.16 2.47 4.31
C LYS A 80 13.06 2.97 5.74
N TYR A 81 11.86 3.25 6.24
CA TYR A 81 11.66 3.60 7.64
C TYR A 81 12.07 2.46 8.57
N GLN A 82 11.77 1.20 8.22
CA GLN A 82 12.13 0.03 9.05
C GLN A 82 13.64 -0.19 9.16
N GLU A 83 14.42 0.31 8.20
CA GLU A 83 15.90 0.28 8.23
C GLU A 83 16.50 1.33 9.18
N ILE A 84 15.71 2.28 9.69
CA ILE A 84 16.20 3.33 10.59
C ILE A 84 16.55 2.72 11.95
N ASP A 85 17.74 3.04 12.46
CA ASP A 85 18.21 2.50 13.72
C ASP A 85 17.58 3.22 14.93
N GLN A 86 17.55 4.55 14.90
CA GLN A 86 17.01 5.40 15.96
C GLN A 86 16.42 6.69 15.40
N ILE A 87 15.55 7.33 16.18
CA ILE A 87 14.91 8.62 15.84
C ILE A 87 15.26 9.63 16.93
N ASP A 88 15.86 10.75 16.55
CA ASP A 88 16.04 11.92 17.40
C ASP A 88 15.04 13.02 17.02
N TYR A 89 13.84 12.92 17.60
CA TYR A 89 12.72 13.80 17.25
C TYR A 89 13.03 15.29 17.44
N ILE A 90 13.87 15.64 18.43
CA ILE A 90 14.20 17.04 18.74
C ILE A 90 15.10 17.64 17.65
N HIS A 91 15.89 16.81 16.96
CA HIS A 91 16.86 17.23 15.96
C HIS A 91 16.35 17.11 14.52
N GLY A 92 15.03 17.01 14.34
CA GLY A 92 14.37 17.06 13.03
C GLY A 92 13.86 15.71 12.51
N ASP A 93 14.14 14.61 13.22
CA ASP A 93 13.70 13.27 12.82
C ASP A 93 12.19 13.05 12.99
N ALA A 94 11.46 14.07 13.45
CA ALA A 94 10.01 14.17 13.31
C ALA A 94 9.56 13.91 11.85
N LEU A 95 10.41 14.25 10.87
CA LEU A 95 10.20 13.95 9.46
C LEU A 95 9.96 12.45 9.20
N TYR A 96 10.62 11.53 9.91
CA TYR A 96 10.43 10.10 9.69
C TYR A 96 9.05 9.64 10.16
N ILE A 97 8.56 10.13 11.30
CA ILE A 97 7.21 9.82 11.79
C ILE A 97 6.16 10.39 10.82
N TYR A 98 6.26 11.67 10.47
CA TYR A 98 5.31 12.28 9.54
C TYR A 98 5.36 11.65 8.14
N GLY A 99 6.56 11.31 7.67
CA GLY A 99 6.79 10.62 6.41
C GLY A 99 6.15 9.23 6.38
N LEU A 100 6.36 8.42 7.42
CA LEU A 100 5.76 7.09 7.53
C LEU A 100 4.23 7.16 7.57
N LEU A 101 3.66 8.03 8.41
CA LEU A 101 2.21 8.18 8.52
C LEU A 101 1.60 8.64 7.17
N ASN A 102 2.29 9.52 6.44
CA ASN A 102 1.87 9.89 5.10
C ASN A 102 2.05 8.76 4.07
N ALA A 103 3.08 7.92 4.18
CA ALA A 103 3.25 6.77 3.31
C ALA A 103 2.07 5.78 3.47
N PHE A 104 1.63 5.50 4.71
CA PHE A 104 0.43 4.70 4.96
C PHE A 104 -0.81 5.28 4.28
N TYR A 105 -1.03 6.59 4.43
CA TYR A 105 -2.18 7.28 3.85
C TYR A 105 -2.16 7.21 2.32
N LEU A 106 -1.01 7.48 1.70
CA LEU A 106 -0.85 7.42 0.24
C LEU A 106 -1.10 6.01 -0.29
N GLN A 107 -0.58 4.99 0.41
CA GLN A 107 -0.78 3.59 0.04
C GLN A 107 -2.26 3.18 0.11
N GLN A 108 -2.98 3.60 1.16
CA GLN A 108 -4.42 3.38 1.31
C GLN A 108 -5.23 4.06 0.20
N ASP A 109 -4.93 5.33 -0.12
CA ASP A 109 -5.66 6.08 -1.15
C ASP A 109 -5.43 5.48 -2.54
N ALA A 110 -4.20 5.05 -2.81
CA ALA A 110 -3.86 4.36 -4.05
C ALA A 110 -4.58 3.00 -4.16
N ALA A 111 -4.57 2.18 -3.10
CA ALA A 111 -5.30 0.91 -3.09
C ALA A 111 -6.81 1.10 -3.29
N THR A 112 -7.40 2.12 -2.65
CA THR A 112 -8.81 2.49 -2.85
C THR A 112 -9.10 2.91 -4.29
N THR A 113 -8.22 3.70 -4.89
CA THR A 113 -8.35 4.13 -6.28
C THR A 113 -8.38 2.94 -7.23
N ILE A 114 -7.43 2.01 -7.09
CA ILE A 114 -7.38 0.80 -7.92
C ILE A 114 -8.63 -0.04 -7.71
N PHE A 115 -9.05 -0.25 -6.46
CA PHE A 115 -10.25 -1.01 -6.12
C PHE A 115 -11.51 -0.42 -6.79
N LYS A 116 -11.70 0.90 -6.72
CA LYS A 116 -12.83 1.60 -7.35
C LYS A 116 -12.85 1.38 -8.86
N ILE A 117 -11.71 1.54 -9.51
CA ILE A 117 -11.58 1.40 -10.97
C ILE A 117 -11.83 -0.05 -11.41
N ILE A 118 -11.15 -1.02 -10.79
CA ILE A 118 -11.18 -2.42 -11.20
C ILE A 118 -12.51 -3.10 -10.84
N LEU A 119 -13.03 -2.87 -9.63
CA LEU A 119 -14.27 -3.50 -9.17
C LEU A 119 -15.53 -2.71 -9.54
N LYS A 120 -15.38 -1.51 -10.12
CA LYS A 120 -16.49 -0.58 -10.46
C LYS A 120 -17.39 -0.30 -9.25
N LYS A 121 -16.81 -0.25 -8.05
CA LYS A 121 -17.50 0.06 -6.80
C LYS A 121 -17.34 1.53 -6.45
N LYS A 122 -18.33 2.08 -5.75
CA LYS A 122 -18.30 3.49 -5.33
C LYS A 122 -17.13 3.75 -4.39
N GLU A 123 -17.01 3.03 -3.28
CA GLU A 123 -15.90 3.17 -2.32
C GLU A 123 -15.57 1.87 -1.57
N LEU A 124 -14.36 1.84 -1.03
CA LEU A 124 -13.90 0.88 -0.03
C LEU A 124 -14.38 1.36 1.34
N ASN A 125 -15.13 0.53 2.08
CA ASN A 125 -15.61 0.93 3.40
C ASN A 125 -14.58 0.59 4.46
N TYR A 126 -13.59 1.47 4.65
CA TYR A 126 -12.57 1.30 5.69
C TYR A 126 -13.14 1.21 7.10
N PHE A 127 -14.33 1.76 7.37
CA PHE A 127 -14.88 1.73 8.72
C PHE A 127 -15.31 0.32 9.13
N ASP A 128 -16.00 -0.38 8.23
CA ASP A 128 -16.54 -1.72 8.52
C ASP A 128 -15.60 -2.84 8.04
N ASP A 129 -15.01 -2.71 6.85
CA ASP A 129 -14.28 -3.80 6.20
C ASP A 129 -12.82 -3.88 6.65
N TYR A 130 -12.20 -2.75 7.00
CA TYR A 130 -10.77 -2.67 7.37
C TYR A 130 -10.51 -1.69 8.54
N PRO A 131 -11.02 -2.03 9.74
CA PRO A 131 -11.01 -1.12 10.88
C PRO A 131 -9.58 -0.78 11.37
N GLU A 132 -8.58 -1.63 11.13
CA GLU A 132 -7.21 -1.38 11.58
C GLU A 132 -6.54 -0.28 10.76
N ILE A 133 -6.53 -0.34 9.44
CA ILE A 133 -6.00 0.76 8.61
C ILE A 133 -6.81 2.05 8.74
N ASN A 134 -8.11 1.97 9.06
CA ASN A 134 -8.91 3.15 9.43
C ASN A 134 -8.41 3.81 10.73
N LYS A 135 -8.01 3.02 11.74
CA LYS A 135 -7.37 3.55 12.95
C LYS A 135 -6.04 4.22 12.62
N ILE A 136 -5.21 3.60 11.77
CA ILE A 136 -3.93 4.17 11.31
C ILE A 136 -4.15 5.51 10.59
N ARG A 137 -5.15 5.57 9.71
CA ARG A 137 -5.54 6.81 9.02
C ARG A 137 -5.94 7.90 10.01
N ARG A 138 -6.69 7.55 11.05
CA ARG A 138 -7.09 8.48 12.11
C ARG A 138 -5.90 8.97 12.93
N ILE A 139 -4.93 8.11 13.25
CA ILE A 139 -3.69 8.50 13.92
C ILE A 139 -2.95 9.53 13.07
N ARG A 140 -2.74 9.23 11.78
CA ARG A 140 -2.12 10.16 10.82
C ARG A 140 -2.84 11.50 10.80
N ASP A 141 -4.16 11.49 10.66
CA ASP A 141 -4.92 12.73 10.59
C ASP A 141 -4.91 13.52 11.92
N ASP A 142 -4.94 12.82 13.06
CA ASP A 142 -4.82 13.44 14.38
C ASP A 142 -3.46 14.16 14.52
N VAL A 143 -2.38 13.54 14.03
CA VAL A 143 -1.01 14.00 14.20
C VAL A 143 -0.57 15.01 13.12
N CYS A 144 -0.92 14.80 11.86
CA CYS A 144 -0.51 15.61 10.70
C CYS A 144 -1.50 16.75 10.38
N HIS A 145 -2.73 16.70 10.88
CA HIS A 145 -3.76 17.74 10.68
C HIS A 145 -4.34 18.27 12.01
N ALA A 146 -3.50 18.32 13.04
CA ALA A 146 -3.87 18.63 14.42
C ALA A 146 -4.57 19.99 14.63
N THR A 147 -4.32 20.98 13.77
CA THR A 147 -4.72 22.38 13.99
C THR A 147 -6.13 22.72 13.49
N ASP A 148 -6.53 22.23 12.31
CA ASP A 148 -7.78 22.67 11.65
C ASP A 148 -8.89 21.61 11.66
N ARG A 149 -8.54 20.32 11.61
CA ARG A 149 -9.51 19.21 11.52
C ARG A 149 -10.48 19.17 12.71
N ASN A 150 -10.03 19.70 13.85
CA ASN A 150 -10.77 19.71 15.09
C ASN A 150 -11.51 21.03 15.31
N ILE A 151 -11.86 21.74 14.24
CA ILE A 151 -12.71 22.94 14.29
C ILE A 151 -14.04 22.63 13.58
N ILE A 152 -15.13 22.57 14.35
CA ILE A 152 -16.49 22.39 13.80
C ILE A 152 -17.27 23.69 14.02
N LYS A 153 -17.71 24.32 12.92
CA LYS A 153 -18.47 25.58 12.94
C LYS A 153 -17.78 26.67 13.78
N GLY A 154 -16.46 26.81 13.64
CA GLY A 154 -15.65 27.78 14.37
C GLY A 154 -15.33 27.43 15.83
N LYS A 155 -15.73 26.25 16.32
CA LYS A 155 -15.41 25.78 17.68
C LYS A 155 -14.33 24.72 17.65
N ILE A 156 -13.28 24.92 18.45
CA ILE A 156 -12.23 23.94 18.70
C ILE A 156 -12.81 22.80 19.54
N ILE A 157 -12.99 21.63 18.94
CA ILE A 157 -13.51 20.41 19.59
C ILE A 157 -12.39 19.54 20.16
N ALA A 158 -11.18 19.63 19.60
CA ALA A 158 -10.01 18.95 20.11
C ALA A 158 -8.70 19.68 19.78
N GLN A 159 -7.67 19.47 20.61
CA GLN A 159 -6.31 19.93 20.37
C GLN A 159 -5.37 18.72 20.50
N ILE A 160 -4.45 18.57 19.57
CA ILE A 160 -3.61 17.37 19.48
C ILE A 160 -2.13 17.77 19.49
N PHE A 161 -1.34 17.06 20.29
CA PHE A 161 0.09 17.29 20.44
C PHE A 161 0.82 15.95 20.57
N ILE A 162 1.83 15.70 19.73
CA ILE A 162 2.79 14.62 20.00
C ILE A 162 3.55 14.98 21.28
N SER A 163 3.83 13.98 22.12
CA SER A 163 4.73 14.12 23.27
C SER A 163 6.17 13.79 22.83
N PRO A 164 7.04 14.79 22.60
CA PRO A 164 8.36 14.58 21.96
C PRO A 164 9.25 13.60 22.73
N SER A 165 9.19 13.62 24.06
CA SER A 165 9.98 12.75 24.93
C SER A 165 9.61 11.28 24.86
N THR A 166 8.50 10.94 24.19
CA THR A 166 8.04 9.55 24.02
C THR A 166 8.35 8.98 22.64
N VAL A 167 8.85 9.81 21.72
CA VAL A 167 9.06 9.40 20.33
C VAL A 167 10.30 8.51 20.24
N THR A 168 10.10 7.33 19.67
CA THR A 168 11.13 6.37 19.28
C THR A 168 10.79 5.85 17.88
N LYS A 169 11.65 5.00 17.28
CA LYS A 169 11.30 4.33 16.02
C LYS A 169 10.14 3.35 16.15
N ASN A 170 9.94 2.79 17.34
CA ASN A 170 8.93 1.75 17.57
C ASN A 170 7.57 2.33 17.99
N GLY A 171 7.52 3.61 18.35
CA GLY A 171 6.29 4.18 18.86
C GLY A 171 6.42 5.58 19.41
N PHE A 172 5.27 6.18 19.69
CA PHE A 172 5.16 7.49 20.32
C PHE A 172 3.81 7.63 21.02
N CYS A 173 3.69 8.64 21.88
CA CYS A 173 2.42 9.05 22.46
C CYS A 173 1.99 10.41 21.92
N TYR A 174 0.69 10.59 21.72
CA TYR A 174 0.10 11.90 21.50
C TYR A 174 -1.05 12.18 22.47
N LEU A 175 -1.22 13.44 22.82
CA LEU A 175 -2.24 13.92 23.74
C LEU A 175 -3.39 14.49 22.93
N LYS A 176 -4.61 14.07 23.26
CA LYS A 176 -5.84 14.60 22.70
C LYS A 176 -6.63 15.30 23.80
N TYR A 177 -6.66 16.62 23.72
CA TYR A 177 -7.47 17.46 24.60
C TYR A 177 -8.82 17.67 23.93
N THR A 178 -9.90 17.25 24.56
CA THR A 178 -11.27 17.51 24.08
C THR A 178 -12.00 18.37 25.08
N THR A 179 -12.80 19.31 24.59
CA THR A 179 -13.64 20.15 25.44
C THR A 179 -15.10 19.77 25.20
N SER A 180 -15.78 19.22 26.22
CA SER A 180 -17.24 19.07 26.21
C SER A 180 -17.81 19.74 27.46
N ASP A 181 -18.89 20.51 27.28
CA ASP A 181 -19.68 21.10 28.37
C ASP A 181 -18.84 21.91 29.38
N GLY A 182 -17.80 22.59 28.90
CA GLY A 182 -16.89 23.40 29.72
C GLY A 182 -15.78 22.62 30.44
N ASN A 183 -15.79 21.28 30.39
CA ASN A 183 -14.77 20.44 30.99
C ASN A 183 -13.74 19.98 29.95
N ARG A 184 -12.45 20.19 30.27
CA ARG A 184 -11.33 19.73 29.45
C ARG A 184 -10.97 18.30 29.86
N LYS A 185 -11.11 17.35 28.93
CA LYS A 185 -10.65 15.97 29.08
C LYS A 185 -9.36 15.78 28.31
N VAL A 186 -8.40 15.07 28.90
CA VAL A 186 -7.14 14.70 28.27
C VAL A 186 -7.13 13.19 28.10
N VAL A 187 -6.82 12.73 26.90
CA VAL A 187 -6.54 11.32 26.63
C VAL A 187 -5.13 11.21 26.05
N THR A 188 -4.32 10.35 26.64
CA THR A 188 -3.03 9.96 26.09
C THR A 188 -3.25 8.74 25.20
N ILE A 189 -2.84 8.84 23.95
CA ILE A 189 -2.96 7.76 22.96
C ILE A 189 -1.55 7.28 22.66
N HIS A 190 -1.31 6.00 22.91
CA HIS A 190 -0.07 5.32 22.57
C HIS A 190 -0.19 4.74 21.16
N VAL A 191 0.82 4.99 20.34
CA VAL A 191 0.95 4.47 18.97
C VAL A 191 2.14 3.54 18.94
N ASP A 192 1.87 2.28 18.65
CA ASP A 192 2.87 1.26 18.34
C ASP A 192 3.07 1.24 16.82
N ILE A 193 4.25 1.64 16.37
CA ILE A 193 4.57 1.75 14.94
C ILE A 193 4.74 0.36 14.31
N ASP A 194 5.31 -0.60 15.03
CA ASP A 194 5.53 -1.95 14.50
C ASP A 194 4.19 -2.65 14.26
N ASP A 195 3.24 -2.50 15.19
CA ASP A 195 1.86 -2.96 15.04
C ASP A 195 1.15 -2.25 13.87
N CYS A 196 1.33 -0.93 13.72
CA CYS A 196 0.78 -0.18 12.60
C CYS A 196 1.31 -0.69 11.25
N ILE A 197 2.62 -0.92 11.12
CA ILE A 197 3.24 -1.44 9.90
C ILE A 197 2.68 -2.82 9.56
N ALA A 198 2.60 -3.72 10.54
CA ALA A 198 2.10 -5.08 10.35
C ALA A 198 0.64 -5.08 9.89
N LYS A 199 -0.22 -4.30 10.54
CA LYS A 199 -1.66 -4.17 10.20
C LYS A 199 -1.88 -3.49 8.86
N GLN A 200 -1.13 -2.43 8.58
CA GLN A 200 -1.14 -1.78 7.27
C GLN A 200 -0.79 -2.78 6.17
N ALA A 201 0.31 -3.53 6.33
CA ALA A 201 0.73 -4.52 5.35
C ALA A 201 -0.33 -5.63 5.17
N ASN A 202 -0.94 -6.11 6.25
CA ASN A 202 -1.99 -7.13 6.19
C ASN A 202 -3.19 -6.66 5.35
N ASP A 203 -3.77 -5.52 5.70
CA ASP A 203 -5.02 -5.06 5.08
C ASP A 203 -4.80 -4.60 3.64
N ILE A 204 -3.65 -3.96 3.33
CA ILE A 204 -3.32 -3.59 1.95
C ILE A 204 -3.10 -4.83 1.08
N LYS A 205 -2.46 -5.88 1.60
CA LYS A 205 -2.34 -7.15 0.88
C LYS A 205 -3.70 -7.76 0.60
N ASP A 206 -4.62 -7.75 1.56
CA ASP A 206 -5.96 -8.30 1.36
C ASP A 206 -6.77 -7.53 0.29
N ILE A 207 -6.67 -6.20 0.29
CA ILE A 207 -7.28 -5.35 -0.75
C ILE A 207 -6.69 -5.68 -2.12
N LEU A 208 -5.36 -5.73 -2.24
CA LEU A 208 -4.69 -6.05 -3.50
C LEU A 208 -4.97 -7.48 -3.96
N CYS A 209 -5.05 -8.43 -3.02
CA CYS A 209 -5.46 -9.81 -3.27
C CYS A 209 -6.84 -9.87 -3.91
N THR A 210 -7.82 -9.16 -3.34
CA THR A 210 -9.17 -9.05 -3.89
C THR A 210 -9.18 -8.48 -5.30
N ILE A 211 -8.37 -7.44 -5.57
CA ILE A 211 -8.22 -6.85 -6.91
C ILE A 211 -7.60 -7.87 -7.88
N CYS A 212 -6.54 -8.55 -7.46
CA CYS A 212 -5.84 -9.56 -8.26
C CYS A 212 -6.79 -10.71 -8.64
N LYS A 213 -7.53 -11.27 -7.67
CA LYS A 213 -8.53 -12.32 -7.94
C LYS A 213 -9.59 -11.87 -8.94
N LYS A 214 -10.03 -10.61 -8.86
CA LYS A 214 -11.01 -10.07 -9.79
C LYS A 214 -10.48 -10.07 -11.23
N ILE A 215 -9.24 -9.63 -11.44
CA ILE A 215 -8.62 -9.63 -12.77
C ILE A 215 -8.35 -11.06 -13.23
N LEU A 216 -7.77 -11.90 -12.37
CA LEU A 216 -7.43 -13.28 -12.67
C LEU A 216 -8.64 -14.10 -13.13
N SER A 217 -9.82 -13.88 -12.52
CA SER A 217 -11.07 -14.53 -12.93
C SER A 217 -11.53 -14.22 -14.37
N SER A 218 -10.95 -13.20 -15.00
CA SER A 218 -11.22 -12.83 -16.40
C SER A 218 -10.16 -13.34 -17.40
N ILE A 219 -9.08 -13.97 -16.91
CA ILE A 219 -7.98 -14.48 -17.74
C ILE A 219 -8.17 -16.00 -17.93
N SER A 220 -8.10 -16.50 -19.17
CA SER A 220 -8.18 -17.94 -19.43
C SER A 220 -6.94 -18.68 -18.91
N PRO A 221 -7.04 -19.99 -18.56
CA PRO A 221 -5.91 -20.76 -18.05
C PRO A 221 -4.68 -20.76 -18.97
N ASP A 222 -4.89 -20.78 -20.29
CA ASP A 222 -3.79 -20.74 -21.27
C ASP A 222 -3.02 -19.42 -21.21
N VAL A 223 -3.73 -18.29 -21.09
CA VAL A 223 -3.12 -16.97 -20.95
C VAL A 223 -2.44 -16.82 -19.58
N GLN A 224 -3.01 -17.40 -18.51
CA GLN A 224 -2.34 -17.44 -17.21
C GLN A 224 -1.03 -18.23 -17.29
N LYS A 225 -1.02 -19.36 -17.99
CA LYS A 225 0.20 -20.16 -18.18
C LYS A 225 1.24 -19.39 -19.00
N GLU A 226 0.84 -18.70 -20.06
CA GLU A 226 1.76 -17.96 -20.92
C GLU A 226 2.40 -16.74 -20.23
N TYR A 227 1.60 -15.94 -19.50
CA TYR A 227 2.06 -14.64 -18.98
C TYR A 227 2.37 -14.64 -17.48
N LEU A 228 1.83 -15.59 -16.71
CA LEU A 228 1.93 -15.62 -15.25
C LEU A 228 2.61 -16.89 -14.73
N GLU A 229 3.40 -17.59 -15.57
CA GLU A 229 4.15 -18.79 -15.17
C GLU A 229 5.06 -18.54 -13.96
N SER A 230 5.77 -17.40 -13.96
CA SER A 230 6.61 -16.97 -12.82
C SER A 230 5.86 -16.76 -11.50
N TRP A 231 4.54 -16.65 -11.56
CA TRP A 231 3.65 -16.52 -10.40
C TRP A 231 2.89 -17.82 -10.10
N SER A 232 3.03 -18.88 -10.90
CA SER A 232 2.17 -20.06 -10.87
C SER A 232 2.08 -20.73 -9.49
N GLN A 233 3.20 -20.81 -8.77
CA GLN A 233 3.24 -21.35 -7.42
C GLN A 233 2.59 -20.40 -6.39
N ALA A 234 2.87 -19.10 -6.49
CA ALA A 234 2.30 -18.07 -5.62
C ALA A 234 0.78 -17.90 -5.78
N MET A 235 0.28 -18.01 -7.00
CA MET A 235 -1.15 -17.88 -7.30
C MET A 235 -1.98 -19.04 -6.76
N LYS A 236 -1.39 -20.18 -6.35
CA LYS A 236 -2.13 -21.26 -5.66
C LYS A 236 -2.73 -20.81 -4.33
N ALA A 237 -2.24 -19.71 -3.76
CA ALA A 237 -2.74 -19.13 -2.52
C ALA A 237 -3.81 -18.03 -2.74
N LEU A 238 -4.06 -17.63 -4.00
CA LEU A 238 -5.14 -16.71 -4.38
C LEU A 238 -6.46 -17.47 -4.55
#